data_AF-A0A4Y7UH95-F1
#
_entry.id   AF-A0A4Y7UH95-F1
#
_cell.length_a   1.000
_cell.length_b   1.000
_cell.length_c   1.000
_cell.angle_alpha   90.00
_cell.angle_beta   90.00
_cell.angle_gamma   90.00
#
_symmetry.space_group_name_H-M   'P 1'
#
loop_
_entity.id
_entity.type
_entity.pdbx_description
1 polymer ?
#
loop_
_entity_poly.entity_id
_entity_poly.type
_entity_poly.pdbx_seq_one_letter_code
_entity_poly.pdbx_strand_id
1 'polypeptide(L)'
;MEKGLEINAVEVKSEVSLKERLWIIIPVVLLIGLLITLGYNHYSEFTWNGFVAGFNQELLVFFLIGVFAQLVDGTLGMGYGATSTSFLLAYGVPPVVSSTAVHVSEMFTTGASALSHHRFGNINKKLVKHLLIPGVLGSITGAYLLADVINGDVIKPFIAVYMIILAVIIIKKALKKNIIKKKTKKLSVLAVFGGFMDSVGGGGWGPIVTSTLLGRGRNPRYTIGSVNAAEFAISFASGITFMLFGGIHGWQVIIGLILGGVISAPLAAFLVNKIKRKPMMIAVGILIILLSLKTLSKLL
;
A
#
# COMPACT_ATOMS: atom_id res chain seq x y z
N MET A 1 49.46 -46.28 8.47
CA MET A 1 48.14 -46.02 7.85
C MET A 1 47.47 -44.89 8.61
N GLU A 2 47.84 -43.65 8.30
CA GLU A 2 47.15 -42.47 8.81
C GLU A 2 45.92 -42.23 7.93
N LYS A 3 44.72 -42.39 8.51
CA LYS A 3 43.47 -41.96 7.87
C LYS A 3 43.32 -40.46 8.12
N GLY A 4 43.69 -39.65 7.14
CA GLY A 4 43.37 -38.22 7.11
C GLY A 4 41.85 -38.03 7.12
N LEU A 5 41.38 -37.23 8.08
CA LEU A 5 40.02 -36.71 8.13
C LEU A 5 39.82 -35.75 6.96
N GLU A 6 39.04 -36.17 5.96
CA GLU A 6 38.54 -35.27 4.92
C GLU A 6 37.57 -34.27 5.56
N ILE A 7 38.06 -33.04 5.70
CA ILE A 7 37.26 -31.89 6.10
C ILE A 7 36.41 -31.53 4.87
N ASN A 8 35.13 -31.89 4.90
CA ASN A 8 34.16 -31.44 3.89
C ASN A 8 34.12 -29.91 3.92
N ALA A 9 34.79 -29.27 2.95
CA ALA A 9 34.69 -27.85 2.71
C ALA A 9 33.22 -27.51 2.42
N VAL A 10 32.61 -26.75 3.31
CA VAL A 10 31.31 -26.13 3.08
C VAL A 10 31.49 -25.19 1.89
N GLU A 11 31.00 -25.58 0.72
CA GLU A 11 30.89 -24.70 -0.44
C GLU A 11 30.10 -23.44 -0.04
N VAL A 12 30.83 -22.34 0.16
CA VAL A 12 30.24 -21.02 0.28
C VAL A 12 29.72 -20.65 -1.11
N LYS A 13 28.41 -20.85 -1.36
CA LYS A 13 27.73 -20.28 -2.54
C LYS A 13 27.75 -18.75 -2.43
N SER A 14 28.80 -18.12 -2.97
CA SER A 14 29.09 -16.70 -2.78
C SER A 14 28.67 -15.78 -3.92
N GLU A 15 27.83 -16.21 -4.87
CA GLU A 15 27.27 -15.31 -5.88
C GLU A 15 25.74 -15.30 -5.87
N VAL A 16 25.17 -14.26 -5.23
CA VAL A 16 23.76 -13.90 -5.39
C VAL A 16 23.49 -13.67 -6.87
N SER A 17 22.59 -14.46 -7.45
CA SER A 17 22.25 -14.43 -8.87
C SER A 17 21.82 -13.03 -9.32
N LEU A 18 22.17 -12.60 -10.54
CA LEU A 18 21.68 -11.34 -11.12
C LEU A 18 20.16 -11.18 -10.99
N LYS A 19 19.40 -12.27 -11.14
CA LYS A 19 17.94 -12.26 -10.97
C LYS A 19 17.49 -11.92 -9.54
N GLU A 20 18.28 -12.27 -8.53
CA GLU A 20 18.01 -11.95 -7.13
C GLU A 20 18.41 -10.51 -6.81
N ARG A 21 19.48 -10.01 -7.43
CA ARG A 21 19.88 -8.59 -7.32
C ARG A 21 18.83 -7.66 -7.94
N LEU A 22 18.18 -8.06 -9.04
CA LEU A 22 17.13 -7.26 -9.71
C LEU A 22 15.93 -6.94 -8.80
N TRP A 23 15.59 -7.82 -7.85
CA TRP A 23 14.53 -7.56 -6.86
C TRP A 23 14.84 -6.39 -5.92
N ILE A 24 16.12 -6.01 -5.81
CA ILE A 24 16.58 -4.89 -4.99
C ILE A 24 16.87 -3.67 -5.87
N ILE A 25 17.58 -3.88 -6.97
CA ILE A 25 18.01 -2.79 -7.86
C ILE A 25 16.80 -2.06 -8.44
N ILE A 26 15.78 -2.78 -8.92
CA ILE A 26 14.63 -2.16 -9.60
C ILE A 26 13.87 -1.23 -8.64
N PRO A 27 13.38 -1.66 -7.45
CA PRO A 27 12.69 -0.74 -6.54
C PRO A 27 13.53 0.46 -6.12
N VAL A 28 14.82 0.26 -5.83
CA VAL A 28 15.72 1.33 -5.41
C VAL A 28 15.92 2.35 -6.52
N VAL A 29 16.19 1.91 -7.75
CA VAL A 29 16.37 2.79 -8.91
C VAL A 29 15.09 3.56 -9.21
N LEU A 30 13.92 2.92 -9.14
CA LEU A 30 12.64 3.57 -9.35
C LEU A 30 12.36 4.67 -8.31
N LEU A 31 12.62 4.40 -7.03
CA LEU A 31 12.44 5.38 -5.96
C LEU A 31 13.46 6.53 -6.04
N ILE A 32 14.73 6.24 -6.31
CA ILE A 32 15.76 7.27 -6.51
C ILE A 32 15.43 8.12 -7.74
N GLY A 33 15.06 7.48 -8.84
CA GLY A 33 14.65 8.16 -10.06
C GLY A 33 13.47 9.09 -9.81
N LEU A 34 12.43 8.62 -9.12
CA LEU A 34 11.30 9.44 -8.71
C LEU A 34 11.75 10.66 -7.87
N LEU A 35 12.55 10.45 -6.83
CA LEU A 35 13.03 11.54 -5.97
C LEU A 35 13.86 12.58 -6.75
N ILE A 36 14.73 12.13 -7.67
CA ILE A 36 15.53 13.02 -8.52
C ILE A 36 14.62 13.81 -9.45
N THR A 37 13.67 13.15 -10.13
CA THR A 37 12.74 13.81 -11.04
C THR A 37 11.88 14.84 -10.31
N LEU A 38 11.36 14.50 -9.12
CA LEU A 38 10.61 15.43 -8.29
C LEU A 38 11.46 16.62 -7.84
N GLY A 39 12.67 16.37 -7.36
CA GLY A 39 13.60 17.41 -6.92
C GLY A 39 14.03 18.34 -8.06
N TYR A 40 14.24 17.81 -9.27
CA TYR A 40 14.62 18.60 -10.43
C TYR A 40 13.45 19.42 -11.00
N ASN A 41 12.29 18.80 -11.21
CA ASN A 41 11.14 19.45 -11.85
C ASN A 41 10.43 20.46 -10.93
N HIS A 42 10.46 20.25 -9.62
CA HIS A 42 9.74 21.07 -8.64
C HIS A 42 10.67 21.85 -7.70
N TYR A 43 11.95 22.00 -8.03
CA TYR A 43 12.92 22.73 -7.19
C TYR A 43 12.43 24.14 -6.81
N SER A 44 11.78 24.85 -7.74
CA SER A 44 11.23 26.19 -7.53
C SER A 44 10.03 26.23 -6.58
N GLU A 45 9.30 25.12 -6.44
CA GLU A 45 8.18 24.99 -5.50
C GLU A 45 8.67 24.65 -4.08
N PHE A 46 9.81 23.98 -3.96
CA PHE A 46 10.52 23.72 -2.69
C PHE A 46 11.38 24.90 -2.26
N THR A 47 10.79 26.09 -2.13
CA THR A 47 11.49 27.21 -1.49
C THR A 47 11.73 26.90 -0.01
N TRP A 48 12.87 27.31 0.55
CA TRP A 48 13.16 27.12 1.98
C TRP A 48 12.06 27.70 2.88
N ASN A 49 11.52 28.86 2.51
CA ASN A 49 10.42 29.50 3.22
C ASN A 49 9.10 28.73 3.12
N GLY A 50 8.76 28.20 1.94
CA GLY A 50 7.58 27.35 1.75
C GLY A 50 7.70 25.99 2.46
N PHE A 51 8.92 25.44 2.52
CA PHE A 51 9.22 24.23 3.27
C PHE A 51 9.03 24.44 4.78
N VAL A 52 9.62 25.50 5.34
CA VAL A 52 9.46 25.85 6.76
C VAL A 52 8.00 26.22 7.10
N ALA A 53 7.32 26.99 6.25
CA ALA A 53 5.91 27.31 6.41
C ALA A 53 4.98 26.09 6.30
N GLY A 54 5.42 25.05 5.56
CA GLY A 54 4.72 23.78 5.44
C GLY A 54 4.72 22.95 6.74
N PHE A 55 5.60 23.24 7.71
CA PHE A 55 5.54 22.68 9.06
C PHE A 55 4.45 23.35 9.90
N ASN A 56 3.20 23.14 9.48
CA ASN A 56 2.02 23.69 10.11
C ASN A 56 1.18 22.58 10.78
N GLN A 57 0.05 22.97 11.38
CA GLN A 57 -0.85 22.04 12.05
C GLN A 57 -1.43 20.97 11.11
N GLU A 58 -1.61 21.29 9.82
CA GLU A 58 -2.11 20.32 8.83
C GLU A 58 -1.09 19.23 8.54
N LEU A 59 0.19 19.57 8.42
CA LEU A 59 1.25 18.57 8.26
C LEU A 59 1.27 17.59 9.45
N LEU A 60 1.08 18.09 10.68
CA LEU A 60 0.96 17.23 11.86
C LEU A 60 -0.24 16.28 11.77
N VAL A 61 -1.38 16.75 11.25
CA VAL A 61 -2.55 15.89 11.01
C VAL A 61 -2.22 14.79 10.00
N PHE A 62 -1.63 15.13 8.86
CA PHE A 62 -1.26 14.13 7.83
C PHE A 62 -0.19 13.17 8.32
N PHE A 63 0.77 13.65 9.11
CA PHE A 63 1.74 12.83 9.81
C PHE A 63 1.06 11.81 10.72
N LEU A 64 0.12 12.24 11.57
CA LEU A 64 -0.61 11.34 12.46
C LEU A 64 -1.49 10.33 11.70
N ILE A 65 -2.08 10.74 10.58
CA ILE A 65 -2.79 9.82 9.67
C ILE A 65 -1.82 8.77 9.14
N GLY A 66 -0.63 9.17 8.68
CA GLY A 66 0.41 8.25 8.21
C GLY A 66 0.88 7.28 9.28
N VAL A 67 1.11 7.78 10.51
CA VAL A 67 1.44 6.97 11.68
C VAL A 67 0.36 5.93 11.94
N PHE A 68 -0.90 6.35 12.02
CA PHE A 68 -2.00 5.44 12.35
C PHE A 68 -2.24 4.41 11.23
N ALA A 69 -2.24 4.85 9.97
CA ALA A 69 -2.39 3.97 8.81
C ALA A 69 -1.29 2.90 8.78
N GLN A 70 -0.04 3.27 9.07
CA GLN A 70 1.05 2.30 9.12
C GLN A 70 0.99 1.38 10.35
N LEU A 71 0.51 1.86 11.51
CA LEU A 71 0.27 0.99 12.66
C LEU A 71 -0.79 -0.07 12.34
N VAL A 72 -1.87 0.32 11.64
CA VAL A 72 -2.86 -0.63 11.12
C VAL A 72 -2.20 -1.61 10.16
N ASP A 73 -1.48 -1.10 9.17
CA ASP A 73 -0.90 -1.92 8.12
C ASP A 73 0.19 -2.86 8.62
N GLY A 74 1.17 -2.37 9.37
CA GLY A 74 2.26 -3.18 9.90
C GLY A 74 1.80 -4.24 10.92
N THR A 75 0.66 -4.03 11.58
CA THR A 75 0.10 -5.02 12.54
C THR A 75 -0.84 -6.02 11.87
N LEU A 76 -1.57 -5.64 10.82
CA LEU A 76 -2.53 -6.50 10.12
C LEU A 76 -2.00 -7.11 8.81
N GLY A 77 -0.93 -6.54 8.25
CA GLY A 77 -0.41 -6.79 6.91
C GLY A 77 -1.35 -6.30 5.79
N MET A 78 -2.18 -5.30 6.08
CA MET A 78 -3.10 -4.65 5.13
C MET A 78 -3.72 -3.40 5.75
N GLY A 79 -4.24 -2.51 4.91
CA GLY A 79 -5.19 -1.47 5.31
C GLY A 79 -4.59 -0.08 5.44
N TYR A 80 -3.34 0.14 5.01
CA TYR A 80 -2.73 1.46 4.92
C TYR A 80 -3.64 2.40 4.12
N GLY A 81 -3.83 2.14 2.82
CA GLY A 81 -4.66 2.98 1.96
C GLY A 81 -6.09 3.18 2.45
N ALA A 82 -6.79 2.11 2.82
CA ALA A 82 -8.19 2.23 3.27
C ALA A 82 -8.32 3.12 4.51
N THR A 83 -7.33 3.05 5.41
CA THR A 83 -7.30 3.87 6.62
C THR A 83 -6.95 5.32 6.29
N SER A 84 -5.85 5.55 5.57
CA SER A 84 -5.38 6.89 5.21
C SER A 84 -6.41 7.63 4.37
N THR A 85 -6.92 7.02 3.29
CA THR A 85 -7.93 7.65 2.42
C THR A 85 -9.21 8.00 3.19
N SER A 86 -9.69 7.13 4.08
CA SER A 86 -10.88 7.44 4.90
C SER A 86 -10.67 8.66 5.79
N PHE A 87 -9.48 8.79 6.42
CA PHE A 87 -9.15 9.96 7.22
C PHE A 87 -9.04 11.22 6.36
N LEU A 88 -8.35 11.14 5.23
CA LEU A 88 -8.13 12.28 4.33
C LEU A 88 -9.44 12.83 3.77
N LEU A 89 -10.33 11.95 3.30
CA LEU A 89 -11.65 12.35 2.80
C LEU A 89 -12.51 12.97 3.91
N ALA A 90 -12.46 12.41 5.13
CA ALA A 90 -13.19 12.95 6.28
C ALA A 90 -12.64 14.31 6.74
N TYR A 91 -11.33 14.53 6.59
CA TYR A 91 -10.68 15.81 6.82
C TYR A 91 -11.11 16.85 5.78
N GLY A 92 -11.33 16.42 4.54
CA GLY A 92 -11.80 17.26 3.45
C GLY A 92 -10.86 17.28 2.24
N VAL A 93 -9.78 16.49 2.27
CA VAL A 93 -8.83 16.38 1.17
C VAL A 93 -9.54 15.83 -0.08
N PRO A 94 -9.33 16.41 -1.27
CA PRO A 94 -9.95 15.92 -2.50
C PRO A 94 -9.59 14.45 -2.79
N PRO A 95 -10.48 13.68 -3.46
CA PRO A 95 -10.22 12.28 -3.78
C PRO A 95 -8.95 12.01 -4.56
N VAL A 96 -8.65 12.85 -5.57
CA VAL A 96 -7.44 12.74 -6.38
C VAL A 96 -6.20 12.92 -5.51
N VAL A 97 -6.14 14.01 -4.74
CA VAL A 97 -5.00 14.31 -3.83
C VAL A 97 -4.82 13.22 -2.77
N SER A 98 -5.93 12.72 -2.21
CA SER A 98 -5.90 11.62 -1.24
C SER A 98 -5.29 10.37 -1.85
N SER A 99 -5.76 9.97 -3.04
CA SER A 99 -5.27 8.79 -3.73
C SER A 99 -3.81 8.96 -4.17
N THR A 100 -3.43 10.11 -4.72
CA THR A 100 -2.03 10.43 -5.06
C THR A 100 -1.14 10.26 -3.83
N ALA A 101 -1.49 10.89 -2.71
CA ALA A 101 -0.66 10.85 -1.50
C ALA A 101 -0.52 9.45 -0.92
N VAL A 102 -1.60 8.67 -0.91
CA VAL A 102 -1.57 7.29 -0.45
C VAL A 102 -0.66 6.42 -1.32
N HIS A 103 -0.84 6.41 -2.64
CA HIS A 103 -0.06 5.54 -3.51
C HIS A 103 1.40 5.95 -3.57
N VAL A 104 1.71 7.25 -3.56
CA VAL A 104 3.09 7.75 -3.50
C VAL A 104 3.74 7.35 -2.18
N SER A 105 3.04 7.45 -1.06
CA SER A 105 3.53 6.95 0.22
C SER A 105 3.78 5.44 0.20
N GLU A 106 2.86 4.69 -0.39
CA GLU A 106 2.97 3.24 -0.54
C GLU A 106 4.14 2.81 -1.42
N MET A 107 4.62 3.63 -2.37
CA MET A 107 5.86 3.33 -3.10
C MET A 107 7.04 3.07 -2.13
N PHE A 108 7.13 3.86 -1.06
CA PHE A 108 8.20 3.73 -0.07
C PHE A 108 7.92 2.60 0.92
N THR A 109 6.72 2.56 1.49
CA THR A 109 6.38 1.58 2.54
C THR A 109 6.29 0.16 1.98
N THR A 110 5.62 -0.04 0.85
CA THR A 110 5.50 -1.35 0.20
C THR A 110 6.79 -1.75 -0.50
N GLY A 111 7.58 -0.79 -0.99
CA GLY A 111 8.94 -1.03 -1.51
C GLY A 111 9.85 -1.64 -0.42
N ALA A 112 9.90 -1.00 0.76
CA ALA A 112 10.63 -1.54 1.92
C ALA A 112 10.10 -2.92 2.35
N SER A 113 8.78 -3.09 2.37
CA SER A 113 8.12 -4.37 2.71
C SER A 113 8.48 -5.48 1.70
N ALA A 114 8.43 -5.19 0.40
CA ALA A 114 8.77 -6.12 -0.67
C ALA A 114 10.24 -6.58 -0.57
N LEU A 115 11.16 -5.66 -0.31
CA LEU A 115 12.58 -5.97 -0.10
C LEU A 115 12.78 -6.91 1.11
N SER A 116 12.11 -6.61 2.22
CA SER A 116 12.15 -7.46 3.43
C SER A 116 11.61 -8.87 3.13
N HIS A 117 10.43 -8.96 2.53
CA HIS A 117 9.85 -10.24 2.15
C HIS A 117 10.70 -11.02 1.14
N HIS A 118 11.38 -10.34 0.22
CA HIS A 118 12.34 -10.98 -0.69
C HIS A 118 13.50 -11.59 0.08
N ARG A 119 14.14 -10.84 0.99
CA ARG A 119 15.26 -11.31 1.82
C ARG A 119 14.89 -12.55 2.66
N PHE A 120 13.66 -12.63 3.15
CA PHE A 120 13.17 -13.78 3.91
C PHE A 120 12.62 -14.94 3.05
N GLY A 121 12.72 -14.86 1.72
CA GLY A 121 12.21 -15.90 0.82
C GLY A 121 10.68 -16.04 0.85
N ASN A 122 9.97 -14.97 1.22
CA ASN A 122 8.51 -14.95 1.39
C ASN A 122 7.77 -14.70 0.06
N ILE A 123 8.48 -14.56 -1.06
CA ILE A 123 7.88 -14.19 -2.35
C ILE A 123 7.71 -15.43 -3.23
N ASN A 124 6.47 -15.70 -3.62
CA ASN A 124 6.15 -16.67 -4.65
C ASN A 124 6.13 -15.97 -6.03
N LYS A 125 7.20 -16.14 -6.81
CA LYS A 125 7.37 -15.49 -8.12
C LYS A 125 6.22 -15.77 -9.10
N LYS A 126 5.62 -16.98 -9.05
CA LYS A 126 4.45 -17.33 -9.87
C LYS A 126 3.23 -16.51 -9.46
N LEU A 127 2.99 -16.35 -8.17
CA LEU A 127 1.89 -15.52 -7.65
C LEU A 127 2.09 -14.06 -8.05
N VAL A 128 3.28 -13.50 -7.87
CA VAL A 128 3.59 -12.12 -8.28
C VAL A 128 3.31 -11.92 -9.77
N LYS A 129 3.80 -12.80 -10.65
CA LYS A 129 3.58 -12.67 -12.11
C LYS A 129 2.10 -12.59 -12.49
N HIS A 130 1.24 -13.34 -11.81
CA HIS A 130 -0.20 -13.34 -12.10
C HIS A 130 -0.96 -12.17 -11.48
N LEU A 131 -0.35 -11.47 -10.51
CA LEU A 131 -0.91 -10.29 -9.86
C LEU A 131 -0.41 -8.99 -10.50
N LEU A 132 0.88 -8.92 -10.82
CA LEU A 132 1.58 -7.69 -11.19
C LEU A 132 1.03 -7.08 -12.47
N ILE A 133 1.10 -7.78 -13.60
CA ILE A 133 0.67 -7.19 -14.89
C ILE A 133 -0.82 -6.79 -14.86
N PRO A 134 -1.75 -7.68 -14.46
CA PRO A 134 -3.16 -7.31 -14.46
C PRO A 134 -3.47 -6.23 -13.40
N GLY A 135 -2.80 -6.26 -12.25
CA GLY A 135 -2.96 -5.25 -11.21
C GLY A 135 -2.50 -3.86 -11.64
N VAL A 136 -1.33 -3.78 -12.30
CA VAL A 136 -0.80 -2.53 -12.87
C VAL A 136 -1.74 -1.96 -13.93
N LEU A 137 -2.28 -2.79 -14.82
CA LEU A 137 -3.26 -2.32 -15.81
C LEU A 137 -4.53 -1.77 -15.14
N GLY A 138 -5.02 -2.47 -14.12
CA GLY A 138 -6.16 -1.99 -13.31
C GLY A 138 -5.86 -0.66 -12.64
N SER A 139 -4.68 -0.51 -12.03
CA SER A 139 -4.32 0.68 -11.27
C SER A 139 -4.06 1.89 -12.15
N ILE A 140 -3.38 1.73 -13.29
CA ILE A 140 -3.25 2.81 -14.29
C ILE A 140 -4.63 3.26 -14.77
N THR A 141 -5.52 2.33 -15.08
CA THR A 141 -6.88 2.66 -15.54
C THR A 141 -7.65 3.43 -14.45
N GLY A 142 -7.62 2.95 -13.20
CA GLY A 142 -8.31 3.60 -12.08
C GLY A 142 -7.73 4.98 -11.76
N ALA A 143 -6.41 5.11 -11.79
CA ALA A 143 -5.71 6.37 -11.54
C ALA A 143 -6.00 7.39 -12.63
N TYR A 144 -5.92 6.99 -13.91
CA TYR A 144 -6.26 7.86 -15.04
C TYR A 144 -7.71 8.36 -14.95
N LEU A 145 -8.66 7.45 -14.70
CA LEU A 145 -10.07 7.84 -14.57
C LEU A 145 -10.30 8.83 -13.44
N LEU A 146 -9.69 8.58 -12.26
CA LEU A 146 -9.85 9.46 -11.12
C LEU A 146 -9.13 10.82 -11.34
N ALA A 147 -7.98 10.83 -12.00
CA ALA A 147 -7.16 12.03 -12.17
C ALA A 147 -7.70 12.99 -13.25
N ASP A 148 -8.19 12.46 -14.37
CA ASP A 148 -8.42 13.26 -15.59
C ASP A 148 -9.84 13.17 -16.14
N VAL A 149 -10.59 12.11 -15.79
CA VAL A 149 -11.89 11.84 -16.44
C VAL A 149 -13.07 12.16 -15.53
N ILE A 150 -12.98 11.87 -14.23
CA ILE A 150 -14.11 11.97 -13.31
C ILE A 150 -13.97 13.20 -12.42
N ASN A 151 -15.04 13.99 -12.33
CA ASN A 151 -15.10 15.12 -11.40
C ASN A 151 -15.02 14.63 -9.93
N GLY A 152 -14.08 15.23 -9.18
CA GLY A 152 -13.81 14.88 -7.78
C GLY A 152 -15.02 14.99 -6.85
N ASP A 153 -15.86 16.00 -7.02
CA ASP A 153 -17.04 16.21 -6.17
C ASP A 153 -18.12 15.15 -6.43
N VAL A 154 -18.25 14.74 -7.69
CA VAL A 154 -19.19 13.68 -8.09
C VAL A 154 -18.74 12.33 -7.55
N ILE A 155 -17.45 12.01 -7.61
CA ILE A 155 -16.97 10.66 -7.23
C ILE A 155 -16.80 10.48 -5.72
N LYS A 156 -16.57 11.57 -4.96
CA LYS A 156 -16.35 11.55 -3.51
C LYS A 156 -17.40 10.73 -2.72
N PRO A 157 -18.73 10.90 -2.90
CA PRO A 157 -19.70 10.06 -2.20
C PRO A 157 -19.60 8.58 -2.55
N PHE A 158 -19.30 8.23 -3.81
CA PHE A 158 -19.13 6.84 -4.23
C PHE A 158 -17.91 6.19 -3.59
N ILE A 159 -16.80 6.93 -3.45
CA ILE A 159 -15.61 6.44 -2.75
C ILE A 159 -15.92 6.21 -1.27
N ALA A 160 -16.66 7.12 -0.62
CA ALA A 160 -17.07 6.93 0.77
C ALA A 160 -17.96 5.68 0.95
N VAL A 161 -18.92 5.44 0.05
CA VAL A 161 -19.73 4.21 0.06
C VAL A 161 -18.85 2.97 -0.17
N TYR A 162 -17.90 3.05 -1.10
CA TYR A 162 -16.93 1.98 -1.34
C TYR A 162 -16.08 1.67 -0.09
N MET A 163 -15.61 2.68 0.63
CA MET A 163 -14.88 2.50 1.90
C MET A 163 -15.73 1.77 2.95
N ILE A 164 -17.03 2.10 3.06
CA ILE A 164 -17.97 1.36 3.92
C ILE A 164 -18.06 -0.11 3.51
N ILE A 165 -18.16 -0.40 2.20
CA ILE A 165 -18.19 -1.77 1.69
C ILE A 165 -16.90 -2.51 2.04
N LEU A 166 -15.73 -1.89 1.84
CA LEU A 166 -14.44 -2.48 2.23
C LEU A 166 -14.37 -2.77 3.72
N ALA A 167 -14.79 -1.83 4.56
CA ALA A 167 -14.81 -2.01 6.00
C ALA A 167 -15.71 -3.18 6.43
N VAL A 168 -16.90 -3.30 5.83
CA VAL A 168 -17.78 -4.45 6.05
C VAL A 168 -17.10 -5.75 5.63
N ILE A 169 -16.36 -5.76 4.51
CA ILE A 169 -15.57 -6.93 4.09
C ILE A 169 -14.47 -7.27 5.10
N ILE A 170 -13.75 -6.28 5.62
CA ILE A 170 -12.71 -6.46 6.65
C ILE A 170 -13.33 -7.09 7.91
N ILE A 171 -14.44 -6.54 8.41
CA ILE A 171 -15.15 -7.06 9.60
C ILE A 171 -15.65 -8.49 9.36
N LYS A 172 -16.32 -8.75 8.23
CA LYS A 172 -16.80 -10.10 7.87
C LYS A 172 -15.65 -11.12 7.85
N LYS A 173 -14.49 -10.74 7.32
CA LYS A 173 -13.31 -11.60 7.30
C LYS A 173 -12.72 -11.81 8.70
N ALA A 174 -12.76 -10.82 9.59
CA ALA A 174 -12.33 -10.96 10.99
C ALA A 174 -13.20 -11.95 11.80
N LEU A 175 -14.50 -12.03 11.47
CA LEU A 175 -15.45 -12.89 12.17
C LEU A 175 -15.48 -14.33 11.65
N LYS A 176 -14.88 -14.60 10.49
CA LYS A 176 -14.90 -15.92 9.84
C LYS A 176 -14.02 -16.92 10.61
N LYS A 177 -14.65 -17.93 11.21
CA LYS A 177 -13.96 -18.96 12.04
C LYS A 177 -13.24 -20.04 11.21
N ASN A 178 -13.86 -20.52 10.13
CA ASN A 178 -13.33 -21.64 9.33
C ASN A 178 -12.90 -21.20 7.92
N ILE A 179 -11.60 -21.34 7.61
CA ILE A 179 -11.04 -21.08 6.29
C ILE A 179 -10.96 -22.40 5.52
N ILE A 180 -11.93 -22.63 4.63
CA ILE A 180 -11.91 -23.78 3.73
C ILE A 180 -10.95 -23.45 2.57
N LYS A 181 -9.91 -24.29 2.39
CA LYS A 181 -8.98 -24.17 1.27
C LYS A 181 -9.75 -24.33 -0.04
N LYS A 182 -9.75 -23.29 -0.88
CA LYS A 182 -10.35 -23.29 -2.21
C LYS A 182 -9.33 -22.80 -3.22
N LYS A 183 -9.29 -23.41 -4.41
CA LYS A 183 -8.46 -22.89 -5.51
C LYS A 183 -8.92 -21.47 -5.86
N THR A 184 -7.99 -20.53 -5.85
CA THR A 184 -8.26 -19.18 -6.34
C THR A 184 -8.36 -19.19 -7.87
N LYS A 185 -9.58 -19.37 -8.38
CA LYS A 185 -9.87 -19.18 -9.82
C LYS A 185 -9.83 -17.68 -10.15
N LYS A 186 -9.41 -17.35 -11.39
CA LYS A 186 -9.38 -15.99 -11.97
C LYS A 186 -8.53 -14.98 -11.19
N LEU A 187 -7.28 -15.33 -10.88
CA LEU A 187 -6.35 -14.47 -10.15
C LEU A 187 -6.10 -13.13 -10.86
N SER A 188 -6.00 -13.14 -12.19
CA SER A 188 -5.79 -11.93 -12.99
C SER A 188 -6.98 -10.98 -12.89
N VAL A 189 -8.22 -11.47 -12.92
CA VAL A 189 -9.43 -10.63 -12.76
C VAL A 189 -9.46 -10.00 -11.36
N LEU A 190 -9.11 -10.78 -10.33
CA LEU A 190 -8.99 -10.26 -8.98
C LEU A 190 -7.94 -9.15 -8.88
N ALA A 191 -6.82 -9.29 -9.60
CA ALA A 191 -5.76 -8.29 -9.62
C ALA A 191 -6.16 -7.03 -10.39
N VAL A 192 -6.77 -7.14 -11.58
CA VAL A 192 -7.30 -5.98 -12.33
C VAL A 192 -8.29 -5.20 -11.46
N PHE A 193 -9.28 -5.91 -10.91
CA PHE A 193 -10.29 -5.27 -10.06
C PHE A 193 -9.68 -4.69 -8.79
N GLY A 194 -8.74 -5.43 -8.16
CA GLY A 194 -8.01 -4.97 -7.00
C GLY A 194 -7.28 -3.67 -7.26
N GLY A 195 -6.43 -3.61 -8.29
CA GLY A 195 -5.64 -2.42 -8.64
C GLY A 195 -6.52 -1.24 -9.08
N PHE A 196 -7.59 -1.50 -9.83
CA PHE A 196 -8.55 -0.47 -10.21
C PHE A 196 -9.22 0.17 -8.99
N MET A 197 -9.78 -0.65 -8.12
CA MET A 197 -10.46 -0.18 -6.91
C MET A 197 -9.48 0.41 -5.88
N ASP A 198 -8.21 0.00 -5.95
CA ASP A 198 -7.13 0.58 -5.17
C ASP A 198 -6.84 2.01 -5.58
N SER A 199 -6.71 2.27 -6.88
CA SER A 199 -6.48 3.61 -7.39
C SER A 199 -7.69 4.53 -7.25
N VAL A 200 -8.89 4.06 -7.59
CA VAL A 200 -10.11 4.89 -7.52
C VAL A 200 -10.49 5.24 -6.08
N GLY A 201 -10.33 4.32 -5.13
CA GLY A 201 -10.72 4.54 -3.74
C GLY A 201 -9.57 4.64 -2.75
N GLY A 202 -8.33 4.66 -3.20
CA GLY A 202 -7.13 4.84 -2.39
C GLY A 202 -6.88 3.77 -1.33
N GLY A 203 -7.24 2.50 -1.53
CA GLY A 203 -7.05 1.48 -0.47
C GLY A 203 -7.70 0.10 -0.67
N GLY A 204 -7.86 -0.33 -1.91
CA GLY A 204 -8.54 -1.56 -2.29
C GLY A 204 -7.65 -2.80 -2.26
N TRP A 205 -6.34 -2.67 -2.51
CA TRP A 205 -5.49 -3.81 -2.82
C TRP A 205 -5.44 -4.86 -1.69
N GLY A 206 -5.14 -4.45 -0.46
CA GLY A 206 -5.14 -5.36 0.69
C GLY A 206 -6.50 -6.01 1.00
N PRO A 207 -7.58 -5.23 1.20
CA PRO A 207 -8.92 -5.76 1.49
C PRO A 207 -9.55 -6.59 0.36
N ILE A 208 -9.18 -6.35 -0.90
CA ILE A 208 -9.70 -7.10 -2.04
C ILE A 208 -8.81 -8.30 -2.36
N VAL A 209 -7.51 -8.09 -2.56
CA VAL A 209 -6.57 -9.14 -3.03
C VAL A 209 -6.04 -9.96 -1.87
N THR A 210 -5.28 -9.36 -0.95
CA THR A 210 -4.62 -10.08 0.16
C THR A 210 -5.61 -10.92 0.94
N SER A 211 -6.68 -10.29 1.41
CA SER A 211 -7.60 -10.96 2.31
C SER A 211 -8.54 -11.95 1.58
N THR A 212 -8.71 -11.84 0.25
CA THR A 212 -9.37 -12.90 -0.55
C THR A 212 -8.47 -14.12 -0.73
N LEU A 213 -7.16 -13.92 -0.97
CA LEU A 213 -6.21 -15.01 -1.07
C LEU A 213 -6.05 -15.75 0.25
N LEU A 214 -5.94 -15.02 1.36
CA LEU A 214 -5.92 -15.58 2.72
C LEU A 214 -7.25 -16.27 3.05
N GLY A 215 -8.39 -15.64 2.72
CA GLY A 215 -9.73 -16.20 2.93
C GLY A 215 -10.04 -17.45 2.12
N ARG A 216 -9.23 -17.76 1.09
CA ARG A 216 -9.22 -19.01 0.31
C ARG A 216 -8.21 -20.04 0.81
N GLY A 217 -7.53 -19.76 1.92
CA GLY A 217 -6.62 -20.69 2.59
C GLY A 217 -5.22 -20.79 1.96
N ARG A 218 -4.79 -19.76 1.19
CA ARG A 218 -3.39 -19.68 0.78
C ARG A 218 -2.48 -19.44 1.97
N ASN A 219 -1.25 -19.91 1.88
CA ASN A 219 -0.24 -19.73 2.93
C ASN A 219 -0.01 -18.23 3.18
N PRO A 220 -0.16 -17.74 4.43
CA PRO A 220 -0.03 -16.31 4.73
C PRO A 220 1.33 -15.71 4.40
N ARG A 221 2.43 -16.41 4.75
CA ARG A 221 3.81 -15.98 4.49
C ARG A 221 4.02 -15.65 3.02
N TYR A 222 3.65 -16.58 2.14
CA TYR A 222 3.83 -16.40 0.70
C TYR A 222 2.79 -15.45 0.07
N THR A 223 1.60 -15.37 0.64
CA THR A 223 0.55 -14.48 0.14
C THR A 223 0.91 -13.03 0.41
N ILE A 224 1.21 -12.68 1.66
CA ILE A 224 1.53 -11.31 2.06
C ILE A 224 2.78 -10.84 1.32
N GLY A 225 3.86 -11.64 1.33
CA GLY A 225 5.10 -11.25 0.63
C GLY A 225 4.92 -11.05 -0.87
N SER A 226 4.13 -11.90 -1.55
CA SER A 226 3.88 -11.74 -2.99
C SER A 226 2.92 -10.62 -3.33
N VAL A 227 1.93 -10.37 -2.47
CA VAL A 227 0.93 -9.33 -2.71
C VAL A 227 1.52 -7.95 -2.46
N ASN A 228 2.33 -7.76 -1.41
CA ASN A 228 3.06 -6.50 -1.15
C ASN A 228 4.10 -6.22 -2.25
N ALA A 229 4.77 -7.26 -2.75
CA ALA A 229 5.68 -7.10 -3.88
C ALA A 229 4.98 -6.65 -5.18
N ALA A 230 3.75 -7.13 -5.41
CA ALA A 230 2.94 -6.64 -6.52
C ALA A 230 2.38 -5.23 -6.24
N GLU A 231 2.02 -4.94 -4.99
CA GLU A 231 1.54 -3.63 -4.53
C GLU A 231 2.54 -2.53 -4.81
N PHE A 232 3.84 -2.76 -4.55
CA PHE A 232 4.88 -1.79 -4.92
C PHE A 232 4.79 -1.37 -6.39
N ALA A 233 4.69 -2.32 -7.32
CA ALA A 233 4.58 -1.99 -8.74
C ALA A 233 3.25 -1.29 -9.08
N ILE A 234 2.19 -1.63 -8.37
CA ILE A 234 0.84 -1.09 -8.55
C ILE A 234 0.74 0.35 -8.06
N SER A 235 1.19 0.62 -6.84
CA SER A 235 1.27 1.95 -6.23
C SER A 235 2.27 2.82 -6.98
N PHE A 236 3.38 2.25 -7.48
CA PHE A 236 4.30 2.98 -8.35
C PHE A 236 3.62 3.39 -9.66
N ALA A 237 2.96 2.46 -10.35
CA ALA A 237 2.28 2.75 -11.60
C ALA A 237 1.13 3.76 -11.44
N SER A 238 0.29 3.60 -10.42
CA SER A 238 -0.82 4.52 -10.15
C SER A 238 -0.33 5.88 -9.66
N GLY A 239 0.66 5.95 -8.77
CA GLY A 239 1.20 7.22 -8.31
C GLY A 239 1.89 8.00 -9.42
N ILE A 240 2.63 7.35 -10.33
CA ILE A 240 3.14 8.01 -11.54
C ILE A 240 1.98 8.49 -12.42
N THR A 241 0.95 7.67 -12.63
CA THR A 241 -0.23 8.07 -13.42
C THR A 241 -0.92 9.29 -12.80
N PHE A 242 -1.13 9.31 -11.49
CA PHE A 242 -1.68 10.46 -10.78
C PHE A 242 -0.82 11.71 -10.94
N MET A 243 0.50 11.60 -10.83
CA MET A 243 1.40 12.74 -11.02
C MET A 243 1.37 13.27 -12.46
N LEU A 244 1.28 12.38 -13.46
CA LEU A 244 1.24 12.76 -14.87
C LEU A 244 -0.06 13.46 -15.27
N PHE A 245 -1.20 12.98 -14.78
CA PHE A 245 -2.52 13.47 -15.21
C PHE A 245 -3.17 14.44 -14.22
N GLY A 246 -2.98 14.22 -12.92
CA GLY A 246 -3.54 15.05 -11.85
C GLY A 246 -2.58 16.10 -11.30
N GLY A 247 -1.33 16.11 -11.75
CA GLY A 247 -0.28 16.99 -11.22
C GLY A 247 0.17 16.63 -9.81
N ILE A 248 1.07 17.45 -9.26
CA ILE A 248 1.58 17.29 -7.89
C ILE A 248 0.92 18.35 -7.02
N HIS A 249 -0.19 17.97 -6.41
CA HIS A 249 -0.92 18.81 -5.47
C HIS A 249 -0.91 18.16 -4.08
N GLY A 250 -0.95 18.99 -3.04
CA GLY A 250 -0.99 18.52 -1.65
C GLY A 250 0.28 17.80 -1.22
N TRP A 251 1.46 18.33 -1.56
CA TRP A 251 2.76 17.75 -1.17
C TRP A 251 2.88 17.56 0.35
N GLN A 252 2.23 18.41 1.16
CA GLN A 252 2.16 18.26 2.62
C GLN A 252 1.46 16.96 3.04
N VAL A 253 0.43 16.54 2.30
CA VAL A 253 -0.25 15.26 2.52
C VAL A 253 0.72 14.12 2.22
N ILE A 254 1.40 14.18 1.06
CA ILE A 254 2.35 13.16 0.61
C ILE A 254 3.47 12.99 1.66
N ILE A 255 4.15 14.07 2.01
CA ILE A 255 5.30 14.01 2.92
C ILE A 255 4.86 13.67 4.35
N GLY A 256 3.70 14.16 4.80
CA GLY A 256 3.14 13.81 6.10
C GLY A 256 2.88 12.30 6.20
N LEU A 257 2.22 11.72 5.21
CA LEU A 257 1.96 10.27 5.16
C LEU A 257 3.26 9.45 5.09
N ILE A 258 4.24 9.87 4.28
CA ILE A 258 5.54 9.20 4.17
C ILE A 258 6.27 9.23 5.51
N LEU A 259 6.45 10.42 6.11
CA LEU A 259 7.18 10.57 7.36
C LEU A 259 6.50 9.80 8.49
N GLY A 260 5.18 9.96 8.62
CA GLY A 260 4.41 9.25 9.63
C GLY A 260 4.46 7.74 9.46
N GLY A 261 4.33 7.25 8.22
CA GLY A 261 4.41 5.84 7.91
C GLY A 261 5.80 5.26 8.18
N VAL A 262 6.85 5.84 7.60
CA VAL A 262 8.21 5.32 7.75
C VAL A 262 8.66 5.32 9.23
N ILE A 263 8.38 6.38 9.99
CA ILE A 263 8.78 6.47 11.41
C ILE A 263 8.03 5.47 12.28
N SER A 264 6.77 5.16 11.97
CA SER A 264 5.95 4.24 12.77
C SER A 264 6.09 2.78 12.36
N ALA A 265 6.70 2.47 11.20
CA ALA A 265 6.88 1.10 10.74
C ALA A 265 7.64 0.18 11.73
N PRO A 266 8.75 0.61 12.39
CA PRO A 266 9.41 -0.20 13.42
C PRO A 266 8.50 -0.47 14.63
N LEU A 267 7.72 0.52 15.04
CA LEU A 267 6.75 0.39 16.13
C LEU A 267 5.64 -0.61 15.76
N ALA A 268 5.11 -0.52 14.53
CA ALA A 268 4.11 -1.47 14.03
C ALA A 268 4.65 -2.92 14.04
N ALA A 269 5.90 -3.12 13.62
CA ALA A 269 6.57 -4.42 13.64
C ALA A 269 6.76 -4.96 15.07
N PHE A 270 7.04 -4.09 16.04
CA PHE A 270 7.11 -4.48 17.46
C PHE A 270 5.72 -4.88 18.01
N LEU A 271 4.66 -4.19 17.60
CA LEU A 271 3.30 -4.41 18.08
C LEU A 271 2.58 -5.60 17.41
N VAL A 272 3.05 -6.09 16.26
CA VAL A 272 2.40 -7.18 15.50
C VAL A 272 2.12 -8.44 16.33
N ASN A 273 3.03 -8.78 17.26
CA ASN A 273 2.90 -9.96 18.12
C ASN A 273 2.10 -9.69 19.40
N LYS A 274 1.82 -8.42 19.71
CA LYS A 274 1.08 -8.00 20.91
C LYS A 274 -0.40 -7.75 20.61
N ILE A 275 -0.72 -7.36 19.38
CA ILE A 275 -2.08 -7.01 18.97
C ILE A 275 -2.81 -8.22 18.40
N LYS A 276 -3.98 -8.54 18.98
CA LYS A 276 -4.84 -9.59 18.45
C LYS A 276 -5.45 -9.13 17.11
N ARG A 277 -5.20 -9.88 16.05
CA ARG A 277 -5.65 -9.56 14.68
C ARG A 277 -7.17 -9.31 14.57
N LYS A 278 -7.99 -10.16 15.18
CA LYS A 278 -9.47 -10.07 15.09
C LYS A 278 -10.04 -8.75 15.64
N PRO A 279 -9.81 -8.37 16.92
CA PRO A 279 -10.35 -7.12 17.44
C PRO A 279 -9.82 -5.90 16.69
N MET A 280 -8.54 -5.93 16.26
CA MET A 280 -7.95 -4.85 15.47
C MET A 280 -8.65 -4.67 14.12
N MET A 281 -8.90 -5.76 13.38
CA MET A 281 -9.67 -5.70 12.12
C MET A 281 -11.09 -5.16 12.33
N ILE A 282 -11.75 -5.51 13.44
CA ILE A 282 -13.10 -5.00 13.76
C ILE A 282 -13.04 -3.50 14.06
N ALA A 283 -12.11 -3.07 14.91
CA ALA A 283 -11.94 -1.67 15.29
C ALA A 283 -11.66 -0.78 14.06
N VAL A 284 -10.73 -1.21 13.20
CA VAL A 284 -10.39 -0.49 11.96
C VAL A 284 -11.58 -0.44 11.01
N GLY A 285 -12.32 -1.54 10.85
CA GLY A 285 -13.53 -1.54 10.04
C GLY A 285 -14.58 -0.56 10.56
N ILE A 286 -14.84 -0.54 11.87
CA ILE A 286 -15.80 0.42 12.46
C ILE A 286 -15.31 1.85 12.25
N LEU A 287 -14.03 2.13 12.45
CA LEU A 287 -13.44 3.44 12.23
C LEU A 287 -13.63 3.92 10.79
N ILE A 288 -13.31 3.08 9.80
CA ILE A 288 -13.49 3.40 8.38
C ILE A 288 -14.96 3.72 8.08
N ILE A 289 -15.91 2.96 8.66
CA ILE A 289 -17.35 3.23 8.49
C ILE A 289 -17.69 4.62 9.06
N LEU A 290 -17.25 4.93 10.28
CA LEU A 290 -17.53 6.23 10.91
C LEU A 290 -16.94 7.42 10.11
N LEU A 291 -15.71 7.29 9.64
CA LEU A 291 -15.05 8.32 8.81
C LEU A 291 -15.76 8.50 7.46
N SER A 292 -16.19 7.40 6.85
CA SER A 292 -16.92 7.44 5.58
C SER A 292 -18.32 8.04 5.74
N LEU A 293 -19.01 7.72 6.84
CA LEU A 293 -20.29 8.35 7.19
C LEU A 293 -20.14 9.85 7.46
N LYS A 294 -19.09 10.26 8.17
CA LYS A 294 -18.75 11.68 8.35
C LYS A 294 -18.46 12.39 7.03
N THR A 295 -17.83 11.69 6.08
CA THR A 295 -17.59 12.23 4.74
C THR A 295 -18.91 12.45 4.01
N LEU A 296 -19.82 11.47 4.05
CA LEU A 296 -21.15 11.57 3.44
C LEU A 296 -22.02 12.65 4.10
N SER A 297 -21.97 12.78 5.43
CA SER A 297 -22.78 13.78 6.14
C SER A 297 -22.36 15.22 5.85
N LYS A 298 -21.13 15.45 5.35
CA LYS A 298 -20.65 16.77 4.91
C LYS A 298 -21.08 17.11 3.47
N LEU A 299 -21.64 16.14 2.73
CA LEU A 299 -22.08 16.27 1.35
C LEU A 299 -23.60 16.46 1.22
N LEU A 300 -24.34 16.24 2.32
CA LEU A 300 -25.77 16.49 2.46
C LEU A 300 -25.98 17.86 3.10
#